data_AF-A0A1Q6GA82-F1
#
_entry.id   AF-A0A1Q6GA82-F1
#
_cell.length_a   1.000
_cell.length_b   1.000
_cell.length_c   1.000
_cell.angle_alpha   90.00
_cell.angle_beta   90.00
_cell.angle_gamma   90.00
#
_symmetry.space_group_name_H-M   'P 1'
#
loop_
_entity.id
_entity.type
_entity.pdbx_description
1 polymer ?
#
loop_
_entity_poly.entity_id
_entity_poly.type
_entity_poly.pdbx_seq_one_letter_code
_entity_poly.pdbx_strand_id
1 'polypeptide(L)'
;MKKLLLVLCATIGLLTGCGDDENEPVIPQESEVTLFDKNAQPVAYINYVNKDSTIYMWDGTPVAYFDGKEDIYHFNGRFLGWYINGVLYDTDGYAVAAQKGIVRGEIIMSNTHLESVKGVKHIKPVPHIHSLKPITPSFKDKWSTRSLSRLLLQEDNTSTDSPIKENQY
;
A
#
# COMPACT_ATOMS: atom_id res chain seq x y z
N MET A 1 -37.13 27.39 -21.98
CA MET A 1 -37.29 26.62 -23.23
C MET A 1 -36.04 25.78 -23.47
N LYS A 2 -36.04 24.51 -23.08
CA LYS A 2 -34.92 23.57 -23.30
C LYS A 2 -35.33 22.64 -24.43
N LYS A 3 -34.64 22.72 -25.57
CA LYS A 3 -34.87 21.85 -26.73
C LYS A 3 -34.26 20.48 -26.43
N LEU A 4 -35.12 19.47 -26.38
CA LEU A 4 -34.79 18.06 -26.30
C LEU A 4 -34.37 17.59 -27.70
N LEU A 5 -33.12 17.16 -27.86
CA LEU A 5 -32.67 16.49 -29.09
C LEU A 5 -32.62 14.98 -28.80
N LEU A 6 -33.61 14.26 -29.32
CA LEU A 6 -33.56 12.81 -29.44
C LEU A 6 -32.55 12.45 -30.53
N VAL A 7 -31.61 11.56 -30.22
CA VAL A 7 -30.88 10.79 -31.23
C VAL A 7 -31.16 9.32 -30.96
N LEU A 8 -32.05 8.77 -31.78
CA LEU A 8 -32.14 7.34 -32.02
C LEU A 8 -30.91 6.91 -32.84
N CYS A 9 -30.25 5.84 -32.43
CA CYS A 9 -29.60 4.94 -33.37
C CYS A 9 -30.00 3.51 -33.02
N ALA A 10 -30.58 2.86 -34.03
CA ALA A 10 -31.19 1.56 -33.99
C ALA A 10 -30.12 0.46 -34.01
N THR A 11 -30.30 -0.52 -33.13
CA THR A 11 -30.25 -1.98 -33.33
C THR A 11 -29.28 -2.56 -34.37
N ILE A 12 -28.46 -3.54 -33.98
CA ILE A 12 -28.70 -4.99 -34.21
C ILE A 12 -27.47 -5.76 -33.71
N GLY A 13 -27.72 -6.68 -32.79
CA GLY A 13 -26.77 -7.67 -32.30
C GLY A 13 -27.53 -8.76 -31.55
N LEU A 14 -28.49 -9.39 -32.23
CA LEU A 14 -29.16 -10.59 -31.77
C LEU A 14 -28.17 -11.76 -31.86
N LEU A 15 -27.71 -12.26 -30.72
CA LEU A 15 -27.51 -13.69 -30.53
C LEU A 15 -28.37 -14.10 -29.35
N THR A 16 -29.43 -14.83 -29.70
CA THR A 16 -30.31 -15.57 -28.81
C THR A 16 -29.53 -16.61 -28.02
N GLY A 17 -29.68 -16.56 -26.70
CA GLY A 17 -29.27 -17.62 -25.78
C GLY A 17 -29.97 -17.41 -24.45
N CYS A 18 -31.14 -18.03 -24.26
CA CYS A 18 -31.73 -18.24 -22.94
C CYS A 18 -30.81 -19.16 -22.14
N GLY A 19 -30.51 -18.75 -20.92
CA GLY A 19 -29.81 -19.55 -19.93
C GLY A 19 -29.63 -18.69 -18.69
N ASP A 20 -30.47 -18.91 -17.69
CA ASP A 20 -30.23 -18.44 -16.33
C ASP A 20 -28.92 -19.09 -15.87
N ASP A 21 -27.81 -18.34 -15.86
CA ASP A 21 -26.58 -18.75 -15.18
C ASP A 21 -26.10 -17.62 -14.27
N GLU A 22 -26.89 -17.46 -13.21
CA GLU A 22 -26.63 -16.57 -12.09
C GLU A 22 -25.55 -17.14 -11.16
N ASN A 23 -24.37 -17.48 -11.67
CA ASN A 23 -23.21 -17.87 -10.84
C ASN A 23 -21.85 -17.70 -11.55
N GLU A 24 -21.65 -16.66 -12.36
CA GLU A 24 -20.28 -16.29 -12.70
C GLU A 24 -19.63 -15.61 -11.48
N PRO A 25 -18.54 -16.15 -10.91
CA PRO A 25 -17.90 -15.54 -9.76
C PRO A 25 -17.38 -14.16 -10.15
N VAL A 26 -17.94 -13.13 -9.54
CA VAL A 26 -17.38 -11.78 -9.60
C VAL A 26 -16.01 -11.84 -8.95
N ILE A 27 -14.95 -11.99 -9.75
CA ILE A 27 -13.58 -11.85 -9.27
C ILE A 27 -13.48 -10.42 -8.74
N PRO A 28 -13.19 -10.21 -7.45
CA PRO A 28 -13.02 -8.86 -6.92
C PRO A 28 -11.97 -8.15 -7.78
N GLN A 29 -12.33 -7.03 -8.40
CA GLN A 29 -11.35 -6.22 -9.09
C GLN A 29 -10.37 -5.72 -8.04
N GLU A 30 -9.18 -6.32 -8.02
CA GLU A 30 -8.09 -5.87 -7.18
C GLU A 30 -7.72 -4.44 -7.62
N SER A 31 -7.94 -3.46 -6.75
CA SER A 31 -7.38 -2.13 -6.95
C SER A 31 -5.96 -2.13 -6.36
N GLU A 32 -4.98 -1.80 -7.19
CA GLU A 32 -3.58 -1.72 -6.78
C GLU A 32 -3.00 -0.35 -7.06
N VAL A 33 -2.11 0.07 -6.17
CA VAL A 33 -1.39 1.34 -6.27
C VAL A 33 0.09 1.08 -6.08
N THR A 34 0.88 1.43 -7.09
CA THR A 34 2.34 1.33 -7.04
C THR A 34 2.95 2.41 -6.15
N LEU A 35 3.91 2.00 -5.33
CA LEU A 35 4.72 2.87 -4.49
C LEU A 35 6.13 2.98 -5.08
N PHE A 36 6.48 4.21 -5.46
CA PHE A 36 7.77 4.54 -6.04
C PHE A 36 8.70 5.13 -4.96
N ASP A 37 9.98 4.78 -5.01
CA ASP A 37 10.99 5.38 -4.15
C ASP A 37 11.43 6.78 -4.63
N LYS A 38 12.38 7.40 -3.92
CA LYS A 38 12.93 8.72 -4.29
C LYS A 38 13.61 8.79 -5.66
N ASN A 39 13.98 7.63 -6.23
CA ASN A 39 14.56 7.51 -7.56
C ASN A 39 13.50 7.13 -8.61
N ALA A 40 12.22 7.22 -8.24
CA ALA A 40 11.07 6.85 -9.04
C ALA A 40 11.07 5.38 -9.50
N GLN A 41 11.74 4.49 -8.76
CA GLN A 41 11.70 3.04 -8.98
C GLN A 41 10.46 2.45 -8.33
N PRO A 42 9.69 1.56 -8.99
CA PRO A 42 8.63 0.81 -8.34
C PRO A 42 9.25 -0.21 -7.38
N VAL A 43 8.91 -0.12 -6.09
CA VAL A 43 9.51 -0.99 -5.04
C VAL A 43 8.47 -1.85 -4.34
N ALA A 44 7.25 -1.33 -4.20
CA ALA A 44 6.16 -2.00 -3.52
C ALA A 44 4.82 -1.58 -4.15
N TYR A 45 3.74 -2.22 -3.75
CA TYR A 45 2.41 -1.82 -4.12
C TYR A 45 1.42 -2.06 -2.98
N ILE A 46 0.42 -1.20 -2.90
CA ILE A 46 -0.74 -1.39 -2.04
C ILE A 46 -1.76 -2.17 -2.85
N ASN A 47 -2.35 -3.19 -2.23
CA ASN A 47 -3.44 -3.96 -2.77
C ASN A 47 -4.66 -3.79 -1.86
N TYR A 48 -5.73 -3.23 -2.44
CA TYR A 48 -6.99 -2.90 -1.77
C TYR A 48 -8.01 -4.03 -1.96
N VAL A 49 -7.69 -5.23 -1.47
CA VAL A 49 -8.58 -6.40 -1.54
C VAL A 49 -9.01 -6.80 -0.13
N ASN A 50 -10.32 -6.95 0.05
CA ASN A 50 -10.99 -7.28 1.32
C ASN A 50 -10.85 -6.18 2.40
N LYS A 51 -11.17 -6.50 3.67
CA LYS A 51 -11.20 -5.55 4.79
C LYS A 51 -9.81 -4.99 5.16
N ASP A 52 -8.75 -5.74 4.85
CA ASP A 52 -7.39 -5.42 5.29
C ASP A 52 -6.49 -5.16 4.08
N SER A 53 -6.40 -3.88 3.70
CA SER A 53 -5.49 -3.44 2.63
C SER A 53 -4.06 -3.80 2.99
N THR A 54 -3.31 -4.38 2.04
CA THR A 54 -1.99 -4.96 2.29
C THR A 54 -0.95 -4.30 1.40
N ILE A 55 0.23 -4.03 1.95
CA ILE A 55 1.40 -3.60 1.21
C ILE A 55 2.26 -4.82 0.92
N TYR A 56 2.54 -5.02 -0.36
CA TYR A 56 3.41 -6.06 -0.86
C TYR A 56 4.69 -5.43 -1.43
N MET A 57 5.81 -6.10 -1.19
CA MET A 57 7.01 -5.87 -1.99
C MET A 57 6.77 -6.29 -3.44
N TRP A 58 7.58 -5.78 -4.37
CA TRP A 58 7.40 -6.07 -5.79
C TRP A 58 7.45 -7.56 -6.16
N ASP A 59 8.13 -8.36 -5.34
CA ASP A 59 8.23 -9.82 -5.49
C ASP A 59 6.98 -10.58 -5.00
N GLY A 60 5.96 -9.88 -4.49
CA GLY A 60 4.74 -10.48 -3.96
C GLY A 60 4.79 -10.82 -2.47
N THR A 61 5.86 -10.47 -1.75
CA THR A 61 5.96 -10.67 -0.30
C THR A 61 5.10 -9.65 0.47
N PRO A 62 4.10 -10.07 1.27
CA PRO A 62 3.32 -9.18 2.13
C PRO A 62 4.16 -8.71 3.31
N VAL A 63 4.24 -7.40 3.53
CA VAL A 63 5.15 -6.80 4.54
C VAL A 63 4.45 -5.87 5.52
N ALA A 64 3.34 -5.26 5.12
CA ALA A 64 2.60 -4.38 5.99
C ALA A 64 1.12 -4.36 5.65
N TYR A 65 0.31 -3.80 6.53
CA TYR A 65 -1.11 -3.64 6.33
C TYR A 65 -1.60 -2.32 6.92
N PHE A 66 -2.82 -1.96 6.54
CA PHE A 66 -3.49 -0.76 7.02
C PHE A 66 -4.33 -1.06 8.27
N ASP A 67 -4.16 -0.27 9.31
CA ASP A 67 -5.05 -0.24 10.47
C ASP A 67 -5.90 1.03 10.38
N GLY A 68 -7.14 0.90 9.92
CA GLY A 68 -7.97 2.04 9.55
C GLY A 68 -7.55 2.67 8.21
N LYS A 69 -7.59 4.00 8.12
CA LYS A 69 -7.49 4.70 6.82
C LYS A 69 -6.07 4.99 6.36
N GLU A 70 -5.19 5.35 7.28
CA GLU A 70 -3.88 5.95 6.96
C GLU A 70 -2.73 5.26 7.68
N ASP A 71 -2.99 4.60 8.80
CA ASP A 71 -1.95 4.04 9.65
C ASP A 71 -1.45 2.71 9.08
N ILE A 72 -0.13 2.60 8.95
CA ILE A 72 0.52 1.42 8.40
C ILE A 72 1.28 0.71 9.51
N TYR A 73 1.03 -0.58 9.63
CA TYR A 73 1.74 -1.46 10.55
C TYR A 73 2.40 -2.61 9.83
N HIS A 74 3.55 -3.01 10.35
CA HIS A 74 4.15 -4.28 10.00
C HIS A 74 3.34 -5.42 10.63
N PHE A 75 3.30 -6.58 9.99
CA PHE A 75 2.59 -7.75 10.53
C PHE A 75 3.09 -8.21 11.91
N ASN A 76 4.29 -7.80 12.32
CA ASN A 76 4.86 -8.10 13.64
C ASN A 76 4.34 -7.18 14.76
N GLY A 77 3.43 -6.24 14.47
CA GLY A 77 2.88 -5.33 15.47
C GLY A 77 3.41 -3.90 15.38
N ARG A 78 4.54 -3.67 14.70
CA ARG A 78 5.23 -2.38 14.74
C ARG A 78 4.56 -1.32 13.86
N PHE A 79 4.34 -0.14 14.41
CA PHE A 79 3.92 1.03 13.63
C PHE A 79 5.03 1.48 12.67
N LEU A 80 4.72 1.58 11.38
CA LEU A 80 5.70 1.95 10.34
C LEU A 80 5.56 3.40 9.89
N GLY A 81 4.34 3.94 9.89
CA GLY A 81 4.09 5.29 9.43
C GLY A 81 2.70 5.49 8.87
N TRP A 82 2.57 6.46 7.97
CA TRP A 82 1.29 6.94 7.45
C TRP A 82 1.24 6.92 5.94
N TYR A 83 0.08 6.60 5.38
CA TYR A 83 -0.21 6.79 3.98
C TYR A 83 -1.24 7.89 3.78
N ILE A 84 -0.78 9.05 3.31
CA ILE A 84 -1.61 10.24 3.25
C ILE A 84 -1.43 10.90 1.89
N ASN A 85 -2.56 11.11 1.20
CA ASN A 85 -2.61 11.81 -0.09
C ASN A 85 -1.59 11.25 -1.10
N GLY A 86 -1.48 9.92 -1.17
CA GLY A 86 -0.59 9.22 -2.10
C GLY A 86 0.88 9.19 -1.71
N VAL A 87 1.25 9.60 -0.49
CA VAL A 87 2.63 9.54 0.01
C VAL A 87 2.68 8.66 1.26
N LEU A 88 3.65 7.73 1.28
CA LEU A 88 3.99 6.95 2.45
C LEU A 88 5.07 7.70 3.24
N TYR A 89 4.71 8.16 4.43
CA TYR A 89 5.58 8.84 5.36
C TYR A 89 6.04 7.88 6.45
N ASP A 90 7.29 8.04 6.87
CA ASP A 90 7.80 7.35 8.02
C ASP A 90 7.43 8.05 9.35
N THR A 91 7.86 7.46 10.47
CA THR A 91 7.57 7.94 11.84
C THR A 91 8.05 9.36 12.13
N ASP A 92 9.02 9.88 11.36
CA ASP A 92 9.55 11.23 11.50
C ASP A 92 8.86 12.23 10.54
N GLY A 93 7.88 11.77 9.77
CA GLY A 93 7.10 12.57 8.83
C GLY A 93 7.79 12.86 7.51
N TYR A 94 8.83 12.08 7.14
CA TYR A 94 9.51 12.19 5.85
C TYR A 94 8.99 11.14 4.88
N ALA A 95 8.91 11.48 3.59
CA ALA A 95 8.42 10.55 2.58
C ALA A 95 9.43 9.41 2.34
N VAL A 96 8.97 8.17 2.36
CA VAL A 96 9.77 7.00 1.96
C VAL A 96 9.33 6.41 0.63
N ALA A 97 8.08 6.68 0.22
CA ALA A 97 7.55 6.33 -1.09
C ALA A 97 6.38 7.23 -1.48
N ALA A 98 6.07 7.32 -2.77
CA ALA A 98 4.92 8.06 -3.27
C ALA A 98 4.29 7.39 -4.50
N GLN A 99 3.01 7.69 -4.73
CA GLN A 99 2.31 7.32 -5.96
C GLN A 99 2.83 8.11 -7.15
N LYS A 100 2.65 7.55 -8.35
CA LYS A 100 2.83 8.29 -9.60
C LYS A 100 1.96 9.56 -9.63
N GLY A 101 2.50 10.65 -10.16
CA GLY A 101 1.81 11.92 -10.32
C GLY A 101 1.87 12.86 -9.11
N ILE A 102 2.39 12.41 -7.97
CA ILE A 102 2.63 13.30 -6.82
C ILE A 102 3.72 14.31 -7.16
N VAL A 103 3.43 15.59 -6.92
CA VAL A 103 4.37 16.72 -7.12
C VAL A 103 4.24 17.68 -5.94
N ARG A 104 5.13 17.55 -4.94
CA ARG A 104 5.14 18.37 -3.71
C ARG A 104 6.55 18.51 -3.17
N GLY A 105 7.09 19.73 -3.10
CA GLY A 105 8.47 19.97 -2.63
C GLY A 105 9.50 19.12 -3.36
N GLU A 106 10.25 18.30 -2.62
CA GLU A 106 11.27 17.38 -3.19
C GLU A 106 10.66 16.06 -3.73
N ILE A 107 9.37 15.81 -3.46
CA ILE A 107 8.66 14.58 -3.86
C ILE A 107 8.05 14.79 -5.26
N ILE A 108 8.78 14.37 -6.29
CA ILE A 108 8.41 14.56 -7.70
C ILE A 108 8.30 13.21 -8.40
N MET A 109 7.07 12.77 -8.68
CA MET A 109 6.73 11.47 -9.30
C MET A 109 6.01 11.63 -10.64
N SER A 110 6.31 12.70 -11.38
CA SER A 110 5.75 12.93 -12.72
C SER A 110 6.29 11.93 -13.77
N ASN A 111 7.55 11.52 -13.64
CA ASN A 111 8.21 10.58 -14.54
C ASN A 111 8.73 9.38 -13.73
N THR A 112 7.98 8.28 -13.70
CA THR A 112 8.36 7.05 -13.00
C THR A 112 8.93 6.02 -13.96
N HIS A 113 9.75 5.12 -13.43
CA HIS A 113 10.23 3.97 -14.18
C HIS A 113 9.07 3.02 -14.52
N LEU A 114 9.26 2.23 -15.59
CA LEU A 114 8.28 1.24 -16.01
C LEU A 114 8.11 0.16 -14.96
N GLU A 115 6.86 -0.23 -14.71
CA GLU A 115 6.51 -1.35 -13.85
C GLU A 115 6.80 -2.67 -14.56
N SER A 116 7.67 -3.50 -13.97
CA SER A 116 7.88 -4.87 -14.44
C SER A 116 6.75 -5.78 -13.97
N VAL A 117 6.75 -7.04 -14.41
CA VAL A 117 5.77 -8.02 -13.91
C VAL A 117 6.00 -8.23 -12.41
N LYS A 118 4.95 -8.04 -11.61
CA LYS A 118 4.96 -8.30 -10.16
C LYS A 118 5.11 -9.79 -9.88
N GLY A 119 5.77 -10.12 -8.77
CA GLY A 119 5.86 -11.50 -8.31
C GLY A 119 4.51 -12.05 -7.83
N VAL A 120 4.45 -13.38 -7.68
CA VAL A 120 3.24 -14.06 -7.20
C VAL A 120 3.05 -13.72 -5.72
N LYS A 121 1.82 -13.33 -5.34
CA LYS A 121 1.50 -12.98 -3.96
C LYS A 121 1.72 -14.17 -3.03
N HIS A 122 2.54 -13.96 -2.00
CA HIS A 122 2.76 -14.94 -0.94
C HIS A 122 1.63 -14.88 0.11
N ILE A 123 1.56 -15.92 0.95
CA ILE A 123 0.57 -16.03 2.03
C ILE A 123 0.78 -14.88 3.02
N LYS A 124 -0.30 -14.18 3.38
CA LYS A 124 -0.25 -13.10 4.39
C LYS A 124 0.01 -13.68 5.79
N PRO A 125 0.93 -13.09 6.57
CA PRO A 125 1.08 -13.40 7.98
C PRO A 125 -0.19 -13.03 8.75
N VAL A 126 -0.43 -13.72 9.87
CA VAL A 126 -1.44 -13.29 10.85
C VAL A 126 -0.88 -12.09 11.60
N PRO A 127 -1.57 -10.94 11.64
CA PRO A 127 -1.04 -9.78 12.33
C PRO A 127 -0.93 -9.97 13.85
N HIS A 128 0.18 -9.49 14.41
CA HIS A 128 0.38 -9.42 15.85
C HIS A 128 -0.35 -8.22 16.46
N ILE A 129 -0.49 -8.21 17.79
CA ILE A 129 -1.00 -7.05 18.53
C ILE A 129 -0.09 -5.85 18.27
N HIS A 130 -0.70 -4.73 17.88
CA HIS A 130 0.02 -3.52 17.53
C HIS A 130 0.65 -2.80 18.73
N SER A 131 1.86 -2.26 18.49
CA SER A 131 2.49 -1.25 19.34
C SER A 131 1.68 0.04 19.32
N LEU A 132 1.81 0.86 20.37
CA LEU A 132 1.21 2.20 20.38
C LEU A 132 1.74 3.06 19.23
N LYS A 133 0.81 3.68 18.51
CA LYS A 133 1.11 4.69 17.50
C LYS A 133 1.81 5.91 18.14
N PRO A 134 2.92 6.41 17.57
CA PRO A 134 3.54 7.67 17.97
C PRO A 134 2.63 8.87 17.76
N ILE A 135 2.94 10.00 18.40
CA ILE A 135 2.31 11.27 18.08
C ILE A 135 2.59 11.60 16.61
N THR A 136 1.54 11.88 15.84
CA THR A 136 1.68 12.22 14.42
C THR A 136 2.53 13.49 14.25
N PRO A 137 3.64 13.43 13.48
CA PRO A 137 4.49 14.59 13.24
C PRO A 137 3.90 15.52 12.19
N SER A 138 4.54 16.66 11.98
CA SER A 138 4.31 17.43 10.76
C SER A 138 4.92 16.71 9.55
N PHE A 139 4.10 16.45 8.54
CA PHE A 139 4.55 15.85 7.29
C PHE A 139 5.35 16.85 6.46
N LYS A 140 6.49 16.38 5.94
CA LYS A 140 7.45 17.19 5.19
C LYS A 140 7.40 16.82 3.72
N ASP A 141 7.44 17.81 2.86
CA ASP A 141 7.57 17.60 1.40
C ASP A 141 9.04 17.30 1.04
N LYS A 142 9.64 16.32 1.73
CA LYS A 142 11.04 15.90 1.64
C LYS A 142 11.18 14.39 1.75
N TRP A 143 12.18 13.83 1.06
CA TRP A 143 12.49 12.40 1.17
C TRP A 143 13.20 12.08 2.49
N SER A 144 12.88 10.91 3.03
CA SER A 144 13.61 10.30 4.13
C SER A 144 14.98 9.84 3.64
N THR A 145 15.96 9.81 4.54
CA THR A 145 17.24 9.15 4.30
C THR A 145 17.11 7.62 4.35
N ARG A 146 16.03 7.10 4.97
CA ARG A 146 15.66 5.69 5.01
C ARG A 146 14.93 5.29 3.73
N SER A 147 15.28 4.14 3.16
CA SER A 147 14.56 3.58 2.01
C SER A 147 13.26 2.88 2.43
N LEU A 148 12.31 2.75 1.50
CA LEU A 148 11.07 2.00 1.71
C LEU A 148 11.36 0.56 2.13
N SER A 149 12.22 -0.15 1.40
CA SER A 149 12.56 -1.55 1.71
C SER A 149 13.14 -1.69 3.12
N ARG A 150 13.98 -0.74 3.57
CA ARG A 150 14.52 -0.75 4.94
C ARG A 150 13.42 -0.53 5.98
N LEU A 151 12.46 0.36 5.72
CA LEU A 151 11.33 0.56 6.62
C LEU A 151 10.46 -0.71 6.74
N LEU A 152 10.17 -1.34 5.60
CA LEU A 152 9.22 -2.45 5.51
C LEU A 152 9.82 -3.80 5.94
N LEU A 153 11.09 -4.08 5.64
CA LEU A 153 11.71 -5.39 5.86
C LEU A 153 12.53 -5.49 7.15
N GLN A 154 12.71 -4.40 7.88
CA GLN A 154 13.53 -4.44 9.08
C GLN A 154 12.83 -5.23 10.18
N GLU A 155 13.24 -6.47 10.41
CA GLU A 155 12.91 -7.21 11.62
C GLU A 155 13.72 -6.63 12.79
N ASP A 156 13.08 -6.41 13.94
CA ASP A 156 13.78 -5.87 15.09
C ASP A 156 14.61 -6.97 15.76
N ASN A 157 15.93 -6.89 15.59
CA ASN A 157 16.90 -7.66 16.38
C ASN A 157 17.02 -7.12 17.82
N THR A 158 16.00 -6.45 18.37
CA THR A 158 16.01 -5.87 19.72
C THR A 158 15.27 -6.74 20.75
N SER A 159 15.21 -8.05 20.50
CA SER A 159 15.04 -9.05 21.55
C SER A 159 16.33 -9.83 21.75
N THR A 160 17.38 -9.15 22.19
CA THR A 160 18.51 -9.80 22.87
C THR A 160 18.95 -8.96 24.06
N ASP A 161 18.77 -9.57 25.23
CA ASP A 161 19.49 -9.35 26.48
C ASP A 161 19.08 -8.18 27.38
N SER A 162 17.99 -8.40 28.15
CA SER A 162 18.00 -7.95 29.54
C SER A 162 18.98 -8.85 30.30
N PRO A 163 20.13 -8.36 30.83
CA PRO A 163 20.91 -9.16 31.73
C PRO A 163 20.08 -9.36 32.99
N ILE A 164 19.61 -10.59 33.20
CA ILE A 164 19.19 -11.04 34.53
C ILE A 164 20.43 -10.88 35.39
N LYS A 165 20.46 -9.82 36.21
CA LYS A 165 21.41 -9.72 37.31
C LYS A 165 21.02 -10.82 38.30
N GLU A 166 21.67 -11.96 38.16
CA GLU A 166 21.74 -12.98 39.19
C GLU A 166 22.50 -12.36 40.37
N ASN A 167 21.75 -11.86 41.35
CA ASN A 167 22.32 -11.46 42.62
C ASN A 167 22.66 -12.74 43.40
N GLN A 168 23.89 -13.22 43.23
CA GLN A 168 24.57 -13.97 44.29
C GLN A 168 25.05 -12.97 45.33
N TYR A 169 24.46 -13.00 46.53
CA TYR A 169 25.10 -13.04 47.85
C TYR A 169 24.04 -13.30 48.92
#